data_AF-A0A0A9GH93-F1
#
_entry.id   AF-A0A0A9GH93-F1
#
_cell.length_a   1.000
_cell.length_b   1.000
_cell.length_c   1.000
_cell.angle_alpha   90.00
_cell.angle_beta   90.00
_cell.angle_gamma   90.00
#
_symmetry.space_group_name_H-M   'P 1'
#
loop_
_entity.id
_entity.type
_entity.pdbx_description
1 polymer ?
#
loop_
_entity_poly.entity_id
_entity_poly.type
_entity_poly.pdbx_seq_one_letter_code
_entity_poly.pdbx_strand_id
1 'polypeptide(L)'
;MMSCYDAELSYDFHTDTFCARYPPHGRRTVVLEDGVQWDRVRAPPVDTLAHDLHASDCLHELRPGDHIEIQWRRNKEFPYGWWYGVVGHLGSCDGNEHFCQCHLSDTVVLEFNQYTAGSRWRQALVNRKDHREEGDEGDGFYGGIRKLRSKDDVSKWRQLWPTDILE
;
A
#
# COMPACT_ATOMS: atom_id res chain seq x y z
N MET A 1 0.58 3.07 -8.70
CA MET A 1 1.49 1.94 -8.98
C MET A 1 1.32 0.92 -7.85
N MET A 2 1.15 -0.37 -8.15
CA MET A 2 0.90 -1.43 -7.17
C MET A 2 2.09 -2.39 -7.16
N SER A 3 2.53 -2.83 -5.99
CA SER A 3 3.62 -3.82 -5.88
C SER A 3 3.09 -5.24 -6.13
N CYS A 4 3.83 -6.03 -6.92
CA CYS A 4 3.58 -7.46 -7.13
C CYS A 4 4.43 -8.26 -6.14
N TYR A 5 3.88 -8.46 -4.94
CA TYR A 5 4.64 -8.90 -3.77
C TYR A 5 5.04 -10.38 -3.78
N ASP A 6 4.38 -11.16 -4.62
CA ASP A 6 4.57 -12.59 -4.82
C ASP A 6 5.49 -12.92 -6.01
N ALA A 7 6.05 -11.91 -6.67
CA ALA A 7 6.96 -12.11 -7.78
C ALA A 7 8.24 -12.81 -7.31
N GLU A 8 8.61 -13.90 -7.99
CA GLU A 8 9.88 -14.58 -7.80
C GLU A 8 10.94 -13.88 -8.65
N LEU A 9 12.05 -13.46 -8.05
CA LEU A 9 13.13 -12.75 -8.74
C LEU A 9 14.36 -13.63 -8.88
N SER A 10 14.94 -13.64 -10.07
CA SER A 10 16.24 -14.27 -10.35
C SER A 10 17.20 -13.22 -10.90
N TYR A 11 18.36 -13.05 -10.28
CA TYR A 11 19.37 -12.08 -10.72
C TYR A 11 20.20 -12.64 -11.88
N ASP A 12 20.33 -11.87 -12.96
CA ASP A 12 21.24 -12.15 -14.08
C ASP A 12 22.45 -11.21 -14.02
N PHE A 13 23.60 -11.77 -13.70
CA PHE A 13 24.84 -11.03 -13.56
C PHE A 13 25.42 -10.53 -14.89
N HIS A 14 25.01 -11.09 -16.04
CA HIS A 14 25.54 -10.66 -17.34
C HIS A 14 24.96 -9.31 -17.77
N THR A 15 23.69 -9.09 -17.44
CA THR A 15 22.95 -7.88 -17.79
C THR A 15 22.81 -6.91 -16.62
N ASP A 16 23.17 -7.34 -15.40
CA ASP A 16 22.93 -6.62 -14.14
C ASP A 16 21.44 -6.28 -13.94
N THR A 17 20.58 -7.25 -14.27
CA THR A 17 19.12 -7.11 -14.15
C THR A 17 18.48 -8.34 -13.51
N PHE A 18 17.16 -8.29 -13.29
CA PHE A 18 16.38 -9.40 -12.78
C PHE A 18 15.42 -9.94 -13.85
N CYS A 19 15.23 -11.26 -13.82
CA CYS A 19 14.06 -11.91 -14.38
C CYS A 19 13.01 -12.04 -13.28
N ALA A 20 11.83 -11.46 -13.49
CA ALA A 20 10.69 -11.57 -12.59
C ALA A 20 9.69 -12.59 -13.13
N ARG A 21 9.35 -13.57 -12.30
CA ARG A 21 8.30 -14.55 -12.55
C ARG A 21 7.10 -14.24 -11.67
N TYR A 22 5.98 -13.92 -12.30
CA TYR A 22 4.71 -13.67 -11.63
C TYR A 22 3.90 -14.98 -11.62
N PRO A 23 3.59 -15.54 -10.44
CA PRO A 23 2.76 -16.74 -10.30
C PRO A 23 1.37 -16.59 -10.94
N PRO A 24 0.74 -17.71 -11.35
CA PRO A 24 -0.60 -17.68 -11.90
C PRO A 24 -1.61 -17.49 -10.76
N HIS A 25 -2.50 -16.50 -10.89
CA HIS A 25 -3.59 -16.25 -9.95
C HIS A 25 -4.93 -16.22 -10.69
N GLY A 26 -5.88 -17.01 -10.19
CA GLY A 26 -7.18 -17.23 -10.85
C GLY A 26 -7.01 -17.75 -12.27
N ARG A 27 -7.50 -16.99 -13.26
CA ARG A 27 -7.38 -17.33 -14.70
C ARG A 27 -6.10 -16.81 -15.36
N ARG A 28 -5.23 -16.10 -14.65
CA ARG A 28 -4.00 -15.55 -15.22
C ARG A 28 -2.93 -16.63 -15.31
N THR A 29 -2.27 -16.70 -16.46
CA THR A 29 -1.10 -17.56 -16.66
C THR A 29 0.14 -16.97 -15.99
N VAL A 30 1.17 -17.80 -15.83
CA VAL A 30 2.50 -17.33 -15.44
C VAL A 30 2.98 -16.26 -16.43
N VAL A 31 3.51 -15.16 -15.91
CA VAL A 31 4.15 -14.10 -16.70
C VAL A 31 5.61 -14.04 -16.33
N LEU A 32 6.49 -13.97 -17.33
CA LEU A 32 7.92 -13.72 -17.16
C LEU A 32 8.22 -12.33 -17.70
N GLU A 33 9.01 -11.58 -16.95
CA GLU A 33 9.50 -10.25 -17.33
C GLU A 33 11.02 -10.21 -17.14
N ASP A 34 11.75 -10.13 -18.24
CA ASP A 34 13.20 -9.98 -18.23
C ASP A 34 13.61 -8.50 -18.16
N GLY A 35 14.83 -8.23 -17.70
CA GLY A 35 15.39 -6.88 -17.70
C GLY A 35 14.84 -5.95 -16.61
N VAL A 36 14.24 -6.51 -15.56
CA VAL A 36 13.73 -5.73 -14.41
C VAL A 36 14.91 -5.09 -13.70
N GLN A 37 14.84 -3.77 -13.56
CA GLN A 37 15.91 -2.95 -12.99
C GLN A 37 15.83 -2.91 -11.45
N TRP A 38 16.97 -2.59 -10.82
CA TRP A 38 17.12 -2.52 -9.36
C TRP A 38 16.14 -1.55 -8.68
N ASP A 39 15.78 -0.44 -9.34
CA ASP A 39 14.84 0.56 -8.83
C ASP A 39 13.39 0.07 -8.76
N ARG A 40 13.06 -1.00 -9.49
CA ARG A 40 11.74 -1.65 -9.48
C ARG A 40 11.63 -2.80 -8.48
N VAL A 41 12.74 -3.16 -7.84
CA VAL A 41 12.81 -4.27 -6.88
C VAL A 41 12.98 -3.74 -5.47
N ARG A 42 12.23 -4.31 -4.54
CA ARG A 42 12.44 -4.09 -3.10
C ARG A 42 12.22 -5.40 -2.37
N ALA A 43 13.04 -5.66 -1.35
CA ALA A 43 12.80 -6.76 -0.44
C ALA A 43 11.41 -6.63 0.23
N PRO A 44 10.78 -7.76 0.60
CA PRO A 44 9.59 -7.76 1.43
C PRO A 44 9.76 -6.90 2.70
N PRO A 45 8.98 -5.83 2.96
CA PRO A 45 9.04 -5.08 4.21
C PRO A 45 8.62 -5.88 5.44
N VAL A 46 7.87 -6.97 5.27
CA VAL A 46 7.41 -7.83 6.35
C VAL A 46 7.58 -9.30 5.97
N ASP A 47 7.87 -10.12 6.97
CA ASP A 47 7.92 -11.58 6.87
C ASP A 47 6.49 -12.14 6.98
N THR A 48 5.66 -11.81 5.99
CA THR A 48 4.27 -12.27 5.88
C THR A 48 4.07 -12.80 4.47
N LEU A 49 3.42 -13.96 4.36
CA LEU A 49 3.15 -14.56 3.06
C LEU A 49 2.23 -13.65 2.24
N ALA A 50 2.34 -13.71 0.92
CA ALA A 50 1.62 -12.79 0.03
C ALA A 50 0.08 -12.87 0.13
N HIS A 51 -0.47 -13.98 0.62
CA HIS A 51 -1.92 -14.16 0.83
C HIS A 51 -2.38 -13.89 2.27
N ASP A 52 -1.44 -13.68 3.19
CA ASP A 52 -1.75 -13.46 4.59
C ASP A 52 -1.94 -11.96 4.85
N LEU A 53 -3.02 -11.66 5.57
CA LEU A 53 -3.28 -10.30 6.02
C LEU A 53 -2.24 -9.94 7.09
N HIS A 54 -1.53 -8.84 6.87
CA HIS A 54 -0.58 -8.30 7.83
C HIS A 54 -1.32 -7.82 9.09
N ALA A 55 -0.85 -8.25 10.26
CA ALA A 55 -1.37 -7.82 11.54
C ALA A 55 -0.87 -6.41 11.89
N SER A 56 -1.70 -5.40 11.62
CA SER A 56 -1.40 -3.99 11.87
C SER A 56 -1.16 -3.71 13.35
N ASP A 57 0.09 -3.47 13.74
CA ASP A 57 0.47 -3.13 15.13
C ASP A 57 0.52 -1.61 15.38
N CYS A 58 0.49 -0.80 14.33
CA CYS A 58 0.73 0.64 14.40
C CYS A 58 -0.55 1.51 14.44
N LEU A 59 -1.75 0.93 14.38
CA LEU A 59 -2.98 1.72 14.19
C LEU A 59 -3.23 2.75 15.30
N HIS A 60 -2.84 2.45 16.54
CA HIS A 60 -3.01 3.35 17.68
C HIS A 60 -2.03 4.53 17.69
N GLU A 61 -0.88 4.42 17.00
CA GLU A 61 0.13 5.48 16.94
C GLU A 61 0.01 6.39 15.70
N LEU A 62 -0.88 6.05 14.75
CA LEU A 62 -1.07 6.82 13.51
C LEU A 62 -1.60 8.23 13.81
N ARG A 63 -0.93 9.23 13.24
CA ARG A 63 -1.26 10.65 13.32
C ARG A 63 -1.36 11.23 11.92
N PRO A 64 -2.16 12.29 11.71
CA PRO A 64 -2.17 13.01 10.44
C PRO A 64 -0.74 13.36 9.98
N GLY A 65 -0.47 13.14 8.69
CA GLY A 65 0.85 13.29 8.07
C GLY A 65 1.74 12.05 8.11
N ASP A 66 1.41 11.03 8.90
CA ASP A 66 2.17 9.77 8.89
C ASP A 66 2.06 9.06 7.54
N HIS A 67 3.18 8.50 7.08
CA HIS A 67 3.26 7.71 5.87
C HIS A 67 2.94 6.23 6.17
N ILE A 68 2.15 5.60 5.31
CA ILE A 68 1.72 4.21 5.49
C ILE A 68 1.82 3.42 4.20
N GLU A 69 1.87 2.10 4.35
CA GLU A 69 1.43 1.17 3.30
C GLU A 69 0.22 0.39 3.79
N ILE A 70 -0.71 0.13 2.88
CA ILE A 70 -1.87 -0.73 3.09
C ILE A 70 -1.85 -1.90 2.08
N GLN A 71 -2.17 -3.09 2.56
CA GLN A 71 -2.42 -4.25 1.71
C GLN A 71 -3.73 -4.08 0.97
N TRP A 72 -3.72 -4.33 -0.34
CA TRP A 72 -4.90 -4.39 -1.19
C TRP A 72 -4.81 -5.61 -2.12
N ARG A 73 -5.94 -6.27 -2.38
CA ARG A 73 -6.06 -7.33 -3.39
C ARG A 73 -7.38 -7.21 -4.13
N ARG A 74 -7.40 -7.66 -5.38
CA ARG A 74 -8.61 -7.60 -6.22
C ARG A 74 -9.72 -8.53 -5.73
N ASN A 75 -9.36 -9.75 -5.35
CA ASN A 75 -10.26 -10.73 -4.77
C ASN A 75 -9.42 -11.77 -4.00
N LYS A 76 -10.09 -12.75 -3.37
CA LYS A 76 -9.44 -13.75 -2.51
C LYS A 76 -8.52 -14.74 -3.24
N GLU A 77 -8.60 -14.84 -4.57
CA GLU A 77 -7.68 -15.65 -5.38
C GLU A 77 -6.36 -14.94 -5.67
N PHE A 78 -6.28 -13.62 -5.45
CA PHE A 78 -5.07 -12.83 -5.68
C PHE A 78 -4.34 -12.56 -4.37
N PRO A 79 -3.00 -12.49 -4.39
CA PRO A 79 -2.20 -12.03 -3.27
C PRO A 79 -2.45 -10.55 -3.00
N TYR A 80 -2.09 -10.11 -1.79
CA TYR A 80 -2.03 -8.70 -1.47
C TYR A 80 -0.82 -8.04 -2.14
N GLY A 81 -1.06 -6.89 -2.76
CA GLY A 81 -0.05 -5.90 -3.04
C GLY A 81 -0.04 -4.83 -1.95
N TRP A 82 1.08 -4.13 -1.80
CA TRP A 82 1.17 -2.95 -0.93
C TRP A 82 0.94 -1.67 -1.72
N TRP A 83 0.21 -0.76 -1.09
CA TRP A 83 -0.14 0.54 -1.62
C TRP A 83 0.22 1.64 -0.65
N TYR A 84 0.86 2.68 -1.17
CA TYR A 84 1.27 3.82 -0.37
C TYR A 84 0.11 4.79 -0.14
N GLY A 85 0.04 5.33 1.07
CA GLY A 85 -0.87 6.39 1.46
C GLY A 85 -0.29 7.28 2.57
N VAL A 86 -1.08 8.27 2.98
CA VAL A 86 -0.77 9.17 4.09
C VAL A 86 -1.97 9.24 5.02
N VAL A 87 -1.76 9.36 6.31
CA VAL A 87 -2.86 9.58 7.26
C VAL A 87 -3.37 11.01 7.11
N GLY A 88 -4.65 11.17 6.81
CA GLY A 88 -5.34 12.44 6.67
C GLY A 88 -5.96 12.96 7.96
N HIS A 89 -6.58 14.13 7.86
CA HIS A 89 -7.41 14.69 8.92
C HIS A 89 -8.86 14.23 8.78
N LEU A 90 -9.57 14.15 9.90
CA LEU A 90 -11.03 13.97 9.90
C LEU A 90 -11.69 15.20 9.29
N GLY A 91 -12.83 15.03 8.60
CA GLY A 91 -13.56 16.15 7.98
C GLY A 91 -14.05 17.22 8.96
N SER A 92 -14.12 16.91 10.26
CA SER A 92 -14.43 17.87 11.34
C SER A 92 -13.22 18.65 11.86
N CYS A 93 -12.00 18.30 11.42
CA CYS A 93 -10.77 18.97 11.82
C CYS A 93 -10.35 19.98 10.76
N ASP A 94 -9.93 21.17 11.22
CA ASP A 94 -9.45 22.26 10.38
C ASP A 94 -7.99 22.09 9.90
N GLY A 95 -7.34 20.97 10.25
CA GLY A 95 -5.95 20.69 9.90
C GLY A 95 -4.92 21.45 10.76
N ASN A 96 -5.34 22.16 11.80
CA ASN A 96 -4.38 22.91 12.64
C ASN A 96 -3.52 21.96 13.48
N GLU A 97 -2.21 21.96 13.24
CA GLU A 97 -1.25 21.06 13.91
C GLU A 97 -1.29 21.16 15.45
N HIS A 98 -1.61 22.34 16.00
CA HIS A 98 -1.63 22.58 17.45
C HIS A 98 -2.94 22.17 18.12
N PHE A 99 -4.05 22.14 17.38
CA PHE A 99 -5.38 21.84 17.90
C PHE A 99 -5.95 20.52 17.37
N CYS A 100 -5.21 19.82 16.50
CA CYS A 100 -5.65 18.57 15.92
C CYS A 100 -5.74 17.45 16.96
N GLN A 101 -6.95 16.91 17.13
CA GLN A 101 -7.24 15.77 17.99
C GLN A 101 -7.57 14.48 17.21
N CYS A 102 -7.32 14.44 15.90
CA CYS A 102 -7.61 13.25 15.07
C CYS A 102 -6.90 11.98 15.55
N HIS A 103 -5.75 12.12 16.22
CA HIS A 103 -5.03 10.99 16.79
C HIS A 103 -5.75 10.33 17.99
N LEU A 104 -6.70 11.03 18.62
CA LEU A 104 -7.51 10.52 19.73
C LEU A 104 -8.81 9.85 19.25
N SER A 105 -9.18 10.05 17.99
CA SER A 105 -10.36 9.43 17.39
C SER A 105 -10.09 7.96 17.07
N ASP A 106 -11.08 7.11 17.29
CA ASP A 106 -11.04 5.71 16.84
C ASP A 106 -11.01 5.61 15.32
N THR A 107 -11.49 6.61 14.58
CA THR A 107 -11.44 6.66 13.12
C THR A 107 -10.16 7.31 12.63
N VAL A 108 -9.47 6.64 11.70
CA VAL A 108 -8.31 7.11 10.94
C VAL A 108 -8.73 7.32 9.49
N VAL A 109 -8.35 8.46 8.92
CA VAL A 109 -8.50 8.71 7.48
C VAL A 109 -7.21 8.32 6.79
N LEU A 110 -7.27 7.45 5.80
CA LEU A 110 -6.17 7.16 4.89
C LEU A 110 -6.41 7.91 3.59
N GLU A 111 -5.39 8.63 3.13
CA GLU A 111 -5.44 9.42 1.90
C GLU A 111 -4.45 8.87 0.87
N PHE A 112 -4.98 8.68 -0.34
CA PHE A 112 -4.26 8.17 -1.49
C PHE A 112 -4.12 9.31 -2.49
N ASN A 113 -3.11 10.16 -2.25
CA ASN A 113 -2.95 11.42 -2.96
C ASN A 113 -2.65 11.26 -4.47
N GLN A 114 -2.39 10.03 -4.92
CA GLN A 114 -2.29 9.64 -6.31
C GLN A 114 -3.62 9.75 -7.09
N TYR A 115 -4.76 9.81 -6.40
CA TYR A 115 -6.08 9.95 -7.01
C TYR A 115 -6.58 11.39 -7.01
N THR A 116 -7.46 11.76 -7.93
CA THR A 116 -8.14 13.05 -7.90
C THR A 116 -9.03 13.20 -6.66
N ALA A 117 -9.30 14.43 -6.24
CA ALA A 117 -10.10 14.70 -5.03
C ALA A 117 -11.54 14.15 -5.08
N GLY A 118 -12.10 13.97 -6.27
CA GLY A 118 -13.44 13.39 -6.47
C GLY A 118 -13.45 11.86 -6.59
N SER A 119 -12.28 11.22 -6.63
CA SER A 119 -12.19 9.78 -6.80
C SER A 119 -12.62 9.05 -5.53
N ARG A 120 -13.43 8.00 -5.67
CA ARG A 120 -13.80 7.13 -4.54
C ARG A 120 -12.59 6.45 -3.89
N TRP A 121 -11.49 6.31 -4.63
CA TRP A 121 -10.24 5.72 -4.17
C TRP A 121 -9.35 6.70 -3.41
N ARG A 122 -9.74 7.98 -3.33
CA ARG A 122 -8.94 9.03 -2.70
C ARG A 122 -8.82 8.84 -1.19
N GLN A 123 -9.86 8.33 -0.54
CA GLN A 123 -9.89 8.19 0.92
C GLN A 123 -10.48 6.85 1.34
N ALA A 124 -9.94 6.29 2.41
CA ALA A 124 -10.53 5.17 3.14
C ALA A 124 -10.61 5.53 4.64
N LEU A 125 -11.65 5.03 5.32
CA LEU A 125 -11.84 5.21 6.76
C LEU A 125 -11.56 3.90 7.47
N VAL A 126 -10.78 3.96 8.54
CA VAL A 126 -10.29 2.77 9.24
C VAL A 126 -10.50 2.92 10.74
N ASN A 127 -10.94 1.87 11.43
CA ASN A 127 -11.12 1.89 12.88
C ASN A 127 -9.89 1.36 13.64
N ARG A 128 -9.30 2.13 14.55
CA ARG A 128 -8.09 1.76 15.30
C ARG A 128 -8.23 0.50 16.17
N LYS A 129 -9.44 0.20 16.66
CA LYS A 129 -9.69 -0.83 17.67
C LYS A 129 -9.95 -2.20 17.04
N ASP A 130 -10.73 -2.21 15.95
CA ASP A 130 -11.29 -3.45 15.40
C ASP A 130 -11.05 -3.61 13.89
N HIS A 131 -10.05 -2.93 13.32
CA HIS A 131 -9.78 -3.05 11.89
C HIS A 131 -9.42 -4.48 11.49
N ARG A 132 -10.04 -4.93 10.41
CA ARG A 132 -9.81 -6.20 9.72
C ARG A 132 -9.76 -5.94 8.23
N GLU A 133 -9.64 -6.99 7.44
CA GLU A 133 -9.86 -6.86 6.00
C GLU A 133 -11.29 -6.32 5.75
N GLU A 134 -11.36 -5.24 4.96
CA GLU A 134 -12.56 -4.55 4.52
C GLU A 134 -12.62 -4.57 2.98
N GLY A 135 -13.79 -4.28 2.41
CA GLY A 135 -14.02 -4.25 0.97
C GLY A 135 -14.87 -5.42 0.46
N ASP A 136 -14.96 -5.53 -0.87
CA ASP A 136 -15.83 -6.48 -1.56
C ASP A 136 -15.27 -6.90 -2.94
N GLU A 137 -15.99 -7.74 -3.67
CA GLU A 137 -15.57 -8.25 -4.98
C GLU A 137 -15.59 -7.19 -6.10
N GLY A 138 -16.31 -6.09 -5.91
CA GLY A 138 -16.38 -4.98 -6.86
C GLY A 138 -15.16 -4.05 -6.74
N ASP A 139 -14.79 -3.72 -5.51
CA ASP A 139 -13.75 -2.74 -5.20
C ASP A 139 -12.43 -3.36 -4.70
N GLY A 140 -12.42 -4.67 -4.50
CA GLY A 140 -11.32 -5.37 -3.88
C GLY A 140 -11.32 -5.23 -2.36
N PHE A 141 -10.35 -5.90 -1.76
CA PHE A 141 -10.22 -6.01 -0.32
C PHE A 141 -8.93 -5.33 0.14
N TYR A 142 -8.98 -4.67 1.30
CA TYR A 142 -7.83 -4.00 1.90
C TYR A 142 -7.81 -4.18 3.42
N GLY A 143 -6.64 -4.07 4.06
CA GLY A 143 -6.64 -3.88 5.51
C GLY A 143 -5.30 -3.94 6.25
N GLY A 144 -4.37 -4.80 5.85
CA GLY A 144 -3.07 -4.87 6.54
C GLY A 144 -2.35 -3.53 6.40
N ILE A 145 -2.12 -2.80 7.49
CA ILE A 145 -1.57 -1.44 7.49
C ILE A 145 -0.28 -1.44 8.28
N ARG A 146 0.76 -0.85 7.70
CA ARG A 146 2.03 -0.58 8.38
C ARG A 146 2.42 0.88 8.26
N LYS A 147 3.04 1.40 9.31
CA LYS A 147 3.62 2.75 9.33
C LYS A 147 5.01 2.74 8.69
N LEU A 148 5.24 3.62 7.72
CA LEU A 148 6.55 3.84 7.12
C LEU A 148 7.36 4.79 8.01
N ARG A 149 8.38 4.25 8.67
CA ARG A 149 9.29 5.01 9.55
C ARG A 149 10.54 5.51 8.83
N SER A 150 10.99 4.80 7.80
CA SER A 150 12.19 5.13 7.03
C SER A 150 11.90 6.22 5.99
N LYS A 151 12.70 7.30 6.01
CA LYS A 151 12.66 8.33 4.96
C LYS A 151 13.03 7.78 3.59
N ASP A 152 13.86 6.74 3.53
CA ASP A 152 14.27 6.11 2.29
C ASP A 152 13.11 5.35 1.65
N ASP A 153 12.31 4.64 2.45
CA ASP A 153 11.11 3.96 1.96
C ASP A 153 10.09 4.96 1.41
N VAL A 154 9.86 6.06 2.13
CA VAL A 154 8.97 7.13 1.66
C VAL A 154 9.49 7.76 0.37
N SER A 155 10.80 7.99 0.27
CA SER A 155 11.43 8.55 -0.92
C SER A 155 11.29 7.62 -2.13
N LYS A 156 11.48 6.30 -1.95
CA LYS A 156 11.26 5.30 -3.00
C LYS A 156 9.83 5.33 -3.53
N TRP A 157 8.83 5.37 -2.64
CA TRP A 157 7.44 5.50 -3.08
C TRP A 157 7.15 6.78 -3.86
N ARG A 158 7.73 7.91 -3.43
CA ARG A 158 7.58 9.18 -4.14
C ARG A 158 8.23 9.17 -5.52
N GLN A 159 9.32 8.44 -5.71
CA GLN A 159 9.95 8.26 -7.03
C GLN A 159 9.09 7.40 -7.97
N LEU A 160 8.35 6.43 -7.42
CA LEU A 160 7.42 5.57 -8.15
C LEU A 160 6.04 6.19 -8.37
N TRP A 161 5.82 7.40 -7.84
CA TRP A 161 4.56 8.10 -7.96
C TRP A 161 4.32 8.48 -9.42
N PRO A 162 3.13 8.22 -9.98
CA PRO A 162 2.80 8.70 -11.32
C PRO A 162 2.97 10.23 -11.40
N THR A 163 3.58 10.73 -12.48
CA THR A 163 3.72 12.18 -12.69
C THR A 163 2.35 12.85 -12.86
N ASP A 164 1.35 12.09 -13.30
CA ASP A 164 -0.04 12.51 -13.49
C ASP A 164 -0.96 11.94 -12.40
N ILE A 165 -1.94 12.73 -11.97
CA ILE A 165 -2.95 12.29 -11.00
C ILE A 165 -3.90 11.29 -11.69
N LEU A 166 -4.12 10.14 -11.06
CA LEU A 166 -5.05 9.12 -11.54
C LEU A 166 -6.50 9.57 -11.30
N GLU A 167 -7.36 9.42 -12.31
CA GLU A 167 -8.80 9.71 -12.20
C GLU A 167 -9.52 8.72 -11.28
#